data_AF-A0AAJ0SDI9-F1
#
_entry.id   AF-A0AAJ0SDI9-F1
#
_cell.length_a   1.000
_cell.length_b   1.000
_cell.length_c   1.000
_cell.angle_alpha   90.00
_cell.angle_beta   90.00
_cell.angle_gamma   90.00
#
_symmetry.space_group_name_H-M   'P 1'
#
loop_
_entity.id
_entity.type
_entity.pdbx_description
1 polymer ?
#
loop_
_entity_poly.entity_id
_entity_poly.type
_entity_poly.pdbx_seq_one_letter_code
_entity_poly.pdbx_strand_id
1 'polypeptide(L)'
;MKKLSLILIMAIAWFSSYAQSSFKEDVDVLQSVYGKSKSNLVKQYMNLSDTQSVAFTKVYDSYETERKALGQTKFQLINDYAANYATLTDAKADELAKGTLKNHLAYEKLYSKTYNQAKKAVGAINAAKFLQLEVYLQTIIRAEILESIPFIGELDKSKL
;
A
#
# COMPACT_ATOMS: atom_id res chain seq x y z
N MET A 1 -36.96 -41.93 11.73
CA MET A 1 -36.65 -40.49 11.58
C MET A 1 -35.64 -40.10 12.67
N LYS A 2 -34.66 -39.24 12.34
CA LYS A 2 -33.68 -38.58 13.24
C LYS A 2 -32.35 -39.29 13.58
N LYS A 3 -31.52 -39.75 12.61
CA LYS A 3 -30.06 -39.95 12.84
C LYS A 3 -29.20 -39.89 11.56
N LEU A 4 -29.45 -38.95 10.63
CA LEU A 4 -28.68 -38.91 9.36
C LEU A 4 -28.33 -37.51 8.82
N SER A 5 -28.32 -36.47 9.67
CA SER A 5 -28.13 -35.09 9.21
C SER A 5 -26.88 -34.38 9.72
N LEU A 6 -25.92 -35.08 10.36
CA LEU A 6 -24.77 -34.43 10.99
C LEU A 6 -23.41 -34.68 10.33
N ILE A 7 -23.34 -35.43 9.22
CA ILE A 7 -22.06 -35.75 8.55
C ILE A 7 -21.80 -34.87 7.31
N LEU A 8 -22.81 -34.18 6.77
CA LEU A 8 -22.64 -33.44 5.51
C LEU A 8 -22.06 -32.01 5.66
N ILE A 9 -21.93 -31.48 6.88
CA ILE A 9 -21.48 -30.09 7.09
C ILE A 9 -19.95 -29.98 7.23
N MET A 10 -19.22 -31.09 7.40
CA MET A 10 -17.77 -31.07 7.63
C MET A 10 -16.91 -31.11 6.35
N ALA A 11 -17.51 -31.29 5.17
CA ALA A 11 -16.78 -31.44 3.91
C ALA A 11 -16.56 -30.13 3.12
N ILE A 12 -17.14 -29.00 3.54
CA ILE A 12 -17.10 -27.74 2.75
C ILE A 12 -16.07 -26.74 3.31
N ALA A 13 -15.46 -26.99 4.47
CA ALA A 13 -14.52 -26.06 5.09
C ALA A 13 -13.07 -26.08 4.51
N TRP A 14 -12.79 -26.89 3.49
CA TRP A 14 -11.42 -27.11 2.99
C TRP A 14 -11.05 -26.30 1.75
N PHE A 15 -11.96 -25.48 1.20
CA PHE A 15 -11.70 -24.68 -0.01
C PHE A 15 -11.43 -23.19 0.24
N SER A 16 -11.32 -22.75 1.49
CA SER A 16 -10.96 -21.36 1.83
C SER A 16 -9.50 -21.25 2.24
N SER A 17 -8.56 -21.61 1.37
CA SER A 17 -7.11 -21.44 1.61
C SER A 17 -6.36 -20.76 0.46
N TYR A 18 -7.04 -19.95 -0.34
CA TYR A 18 -6.39 -19.04 -1.30
C TYR A 18 -6.91 -17.61 -1.12
N ALA A 19 -6.41 -16.90 -0.11
CA ALA A 19 -6.59 -15.45 -0.04
C ALA A 19 -5.54 -14.72 0.81
N GLN A 20 -4.65 -15.44 1.52
CA GLN A 20 -3.57 -14.78 2.25
C GLN A 20 -2.46 -14.45 1.27
N SER A 21 -2.46 -13.21 0.78
CA SER A 21 -1.33 -12.63 0.05
C SER A 21 -0.05 -12.81 0.87
N SER A 22 1.02 -13.23 0.21
CA SER A 22 2.36 -13.31 0.83
C SER A 22 2.94 -11.93 1.15
N PHE A 23 2.42 -10.88 0.50
CA PHE A 23 2.86 -9.51 0.71
C PHE A 23 1.99 -8.78 1.72
N LYS A 24 2.59 -7.78 2.37
CA LYS A 24 1.95 -6.90 3.34
C LYS A 24 1.38 -5.67 2.65
N GLU A 25 0.21 -5.20 3.09
CA GLU A 25 -0.29 -3.88 2.68
C GLU A 25 0.49 -2.76 3.38
N ASP A 26 0.39 -1.53 2.85
CA ASP A 26 1.10 -0.34 3.37
C ASP A 26 1.00 -0.18 4.89
N VAL A 27 -0.20 -0.37 5.44
CA VAL A 27 -0.45 -0.19 6.87
C VAL A 27 0.24 -1.27 7.71
N ASP A 28 0.31 -2.49 7.20
CA ASP A 28 0.96 -3.62 7.87
C ASP A 28 2.48 -3.44 7.86
N VAL A 29 3.03 -2.94 6.74
CA VAL A 29 4.45 -2.61 6.65
C VAL A 29 4.80 -1.55 7.68
N LEU A 30 4.08 -0.42 7.72
CA LEU A 30 4.34 0.65 8.69
C LEU A 30 4.21 0.19 10.14
N GLN A 31 3.17 -0.61 10.44
CA GLN A 31 2.99 -1.16 11.77
C GLN A 31 4.15 -2.09 12.15
N SER A 32 4.66 -2.90 11.21
CA SER A 32 5.78 -3.80 11.45
C SER A 32 7.12 -3.07 11.64
N VAL A 33 7.37 -1.99 10.90
CA VAL A 33 8.62 -1.21 10.96
C VAL A 33 8.66 -0.28 12.18
N TYR A 34 7.55 0.42 12.47
CA TYR A 34 7.55 1.49 13.47
C TYR A 34 6.81 1.14 14.76
N GLY A 35 6.05 0.04 14.79
CA GLY A 35 5.21 -0.31 15.94
C GLY A 35 4.07 0.70 16.20
N LYS A 36 3.82 1.63 15.29
CA LYS A 36 2.83 2.71 15.42
C LYS A 36 1.95 2.78 14.18
N SER A 37 0.71 3.19 14.40
CA SER A 37 -0.17 3.55 13.29
C SER A 37 0.39 4.79 12.56
N LYS A 38 0.13 4.85 11.26
CA LYS A 38 0.50 6.00 10.43
C LYS A 38 -0.02 7.33 10.99
N SER A 39 -1.28 7.35 11.43
CA SER A 39 -1.90 8.54 12.03
C SER A 39 -1.13 9.03 13.25
N ASN A 40 -0.62 8.12 14.09
CA ASN A 40 0.21 8.47 15.24
C ASN A 40 1.57 9.06 14.82
N LEU A 41 2.20 8.52 13.77
CA LEU A 41 3.46 9.07 13.21
C LEU A 41 3.24 10.48 12.66
N VAL A 42 2.17 10.67 11.89
CA VAL A 42 1.80 11.98 11.32
C VAL A 42 1.53 12.99 12.43
N LYS A 43 0.71 12.64 13.42
CA LYS A 43 0.41 13.53 14.55
C LYS A 43 1.67 13.97 15.30
N GLN A 44 2.56 13.02 15.61
CA GLN A 44 3.81 13.30 16.33
C GLN A 44 4.75 14.21 15.53
N TYR A 45 4.96 13.93 14.24
CA TYR A 45 5.89 14.71 13.42
C TYR A 45 5.34 16.11 13.09
N MET A 46 4.05 16.19 12.80
CA MET A 46 3.40 17.42 12.43
C MET A 46 3.36 18.40 13.61
N ASN A 47 3.05 17.92 14.82
CA ASN A 47 3.01 18.70 16.05
C ASN A 47 2.30 20.06 15.88
N LEU A 48 1.11 20.01 15.29
CA LEU A 48 0.29 21.18 14.99
C LEU A 48 -0.42 21.67 16.26
N SER A 49 -0.75 22.97 16.32
CA SER A 49 -1.67 23.48 17.33
C SER A 49 -3.07 22.86 17.16
N ASP A 50 -3.94 22.97 18.16
CA ASP A 50 -5.30 22.42 18.09
C ASP A 50 -6.08 23.01 16.91
N THR A 51 -6.01 24.33 16.70
CA THR A 51 -6.66 25.01 15.57
C THR A 51 -6.13 24.52 14.22
N GLN A 52 -4.80 24.37 14.09
CA GLN A 52 -4.19 23.86 12.86
C GLN A 52 -4.53 22.38 12.63
N SER A 53 -4.59 21.58 13.69
CA SER A 53 -4.97 20.18 13.62
C SER A 53 -6.37 20.01 13.06
N VAL A 54 -7.34 20.79 13.55
CA VAL A 54 -8.72 20.78 13.03
C VAL A 54 -8.76 21.12 11.53
N ALA A 55 -8.02 22.16 11.11
CA ALA A 55 -7.95 22.54 9.69
C ALA A 55 -7.27 21.46 8.82
N PHE A 56 -6.25 20.78 9.36
CA PHE A 56 -5.50 19.75 8.66
C PHE A 56 -6.25 18.42 8.52
N THR A 57 -7.05 18.03 9.51
CA THR A 57 -7.76 16.74 9.53
C THR A 57 -8.53 16.47 8.24
N LYS A 58 -9.28 17.46 7.72
CA LYS A 58 -10.03 17.30 6.47
C LYS A 58 -9.12 17.01 5.26
N VAL A 59 -7.94 17.62 5.22
CA VAL A 59 -6.95 17.38 4.17
C VAL A 59 -6.36 15.97 4.31
N TYR A 60 -6.02 15.60 5.54
CA TYR A 60 -5.47 14.29 5.87
C TYR A 60 -6.44 13.15 5.56
N ASP A 61 -7.71 13.27 5.92
CA ASP A 61 -8.71 12.22 5.68
C ASP A 61 -8.99 12.00 4.18
N SER A 62 -9.05 13.09 3.40
CA SER A 62 -9.16 13.01 1.94
C SER A 62 -7.94 12.31 1.35
N TYR A 63 -6.74 12.70 1.80
CA TYR A 63 -5.50 12.09 1.37
C TYR A 63 -5.46 10.58 1.70
N GLU A 64 -5.82 10.21 2.94
CA GLU A 64 -5.77 8.83 3.39
C GLU A 64 -6.75 7.92 2.63
N THR A 65 -7.89 8.47 2.19
CA THR A 65 -8.87 7.77 1.35
C THR A 65 -8.29 7.46 -0.03
N GLU A 66 -7.76 8.48 -0.72
CA GLU A 66 -7.17 8.32 -2.05
C GLU A 66 -5.93 7.44 -2.01
N ARG A 67 -5.05 7.65 -1.02
CA ARG A 67 -3.86 6.83 -0.81
C ARG A 67 -4.22 5.35 -0.58
N LYS A 68 -5.29 5.02 0.15
CA LYS A 68 -5.70 3.62 0.35
C LYS A 68 -6.01 2.94 -0.98
N ALA A 69 -6.75 3.60 -1.86
CA ALA A 69 -7.06 3.06 -3.17
C ALA A 69 -5.79 2.85 -4.03
N LEU A 70 -4.84 3.78 -3.97
CA LEU A 70 -3.55 3.62 -4.67
C LEU A 70 -2.69 2.48 -4.06
N GLY A 71 -2.72 2.34 -2.73
CA GLY A 71 -2.05 1.24 -2.03
C GLY A 71 -2.61 -0.12 -2.42
N GLN A 72 -3.94 -0.24 -2.53
CA GLN A 72 -4.61 -1.45 -3.03
C GLN A 72 -4.22 -1.77 -4.48
N THR A 73 -4.14 -0.75 -5.35
CA THR A 73 -3.71 -0.93 -6.74
C THR A 73 -2.27 -1.43 -6.80
N LYS A 74 -1.36 -0.82 -6.02
CA LYS A 74 0.03 -1.26 -5.87
C LYS A 74 0.10 -2.72 -5.43
N PHE A 75 -0.65 -3.08 -4.39
CA PHE A 75 -0.69 -4.42 -3.83
C PHE A 75 -1.18 -5.46 -4.84
N GLN A 76 -2.20 -5.13 -5.65
CA GLN A 76 -2.68 -6.01 -6.71
C GLN A 76 -1.61 -6.22 -7.79
N LEU A 77 -0.90 -5.17 -8.22
CA LEU A 77 0.18 -5.28 -9.21
C LEU A 77 1.32 -6.20 -8.71
N ILE A 78 1.67 -6.09 -7.44
CA ILE A 78 2.69 -6.94 -6.81
C ILE A 78 2.24 -8.40 -6.76
N ASN A 79 0.99 -8.65 -6.36
CA ASN A 79 0.45 -10.01 -6.32
C ASN A 79 0.35 -10.63 -7.73
N ASP A 80 -0.07 -9.85 -8.74
CA ASP A 80 -0.12 -10.32 -10.13
C ASP A 80 1.30 -10.61 -10.66
N TYR A 81 2.29 -9.78 -10.30
CA TYR A 81 3.69 -10.07 -10.61
C TYR A 81 4.14 -11.39 -9.98
N ALA A 82 3.92 -11.59 -8.69
CA ALA A 82 4.34 -12.80 -8.00
C ALA A 82 3.66 -14.07 -8.55
N ALA A 83 2.38 -13.97 -8.95
CA ALA A 83 1.65 -15.09 -9.54
C ALA A 83 2.17 -15.48 -10.93
N ASN A 84 2.73 -14.53 -11.69
CA ASN A 84 3.21 -14.75 -13.06
C ASN A 84 4.73 -14.81 -13.18
N TYR A 85 5.47 -14.52 -12.11
CA TYR A 85 6.92 -14.32 -12.11
C TYR A 85 7.69 -15.42 -12.87
N ALA A 86 7.39 -16.69 -12.57
CA ALA A 86 8.12 -17.83 -13.13
C ALA A 86 7.84 -18.08 -14.62
N THR A 87 6.73 -17.53 -15.13
CA THR A 87 6.26 -17.74 -16.51
C THR A 87 5.93 -16.41 -17.18
N LEU A 88 6.66 -15.36 -16.82
CA LEU A 88 6.37 -14.01 -17.25
C LEU A 88 6.54 -13.88 -18.77
N THR A 89 5.46 -13.47 -19.45
CA THR A 89 5.49 -13.17 -20.88
C THR A 89 5.76 -11.69 -21.12
N ASP A 90 6.27 -11.33 -22.29
CA ASP A 90 6.49 -9.92 -22.67
C ASP A 90 5.22 -9.08 -22.53
N ALA A 91 4.07 -9.61 -22.94
CA ALA A 91 2.79 -8.93 -22.84
C ALA A 91 2.39 -8.64 -21.38
N LYS A 92 2.55 -9.63 -20.48
CA LYS A 92 2.25 -9.44 -19.05
C LYS A 92 3.28 -8.53 -18.38
N ALA A 93 4.55 -8.61 -18.76
CA ALA A 93 5.59 -7.69 -18.29
C ALA A 93 5.27 -6.23 -18.66
N ASP A 94 4.86 -5.96 -19.90
CA ASP A 94 4.45 -4.63 -20.35
C ASP A 94 3.22 -4.11 -19.59
N GLU A 95 2.21 -4.96 -19.38
CA GLU A 95 1.02 -4.63 -18.58
C GLU A 95 1.39 -4.21 -17.15
N LEU A 96 2.19 -5.03 -16.45
CA LEU A 96 2.59 -4.78 -15.07
C LEU A 96 3.49 -3.53 -14.94
N ALA A 97 4.41 -3.33 -15.89
CA ALA A 97 5.26 -2.15 -15.94
C ALA A 97 4.42 -0.87 -16.12
N LYS A 98 3.49 -0.87 -17.08
CA LYS A 98 2.59 0.27 -17.31
C LYS A 98 1.68 0.52 -16.11
N GLY A 99 1.14 -0.52 -15.49
CA GLY A 99 0.34 -0.43 -14.27
C GLY A 99 1.13 0.22 -13.12
N THR A 100 2.37 -0.22 -12.91
CA THR A 100 3.28 0.31 -11.88
C THR A 100 3.60 1.78 -12.13
N LEU A 101 3.97 2.14 -13.36
CA LEU A 101 4.24 3.53 -13.73
C LEU A 101 3.02 4.43 -13.54
N LYS A 102 1.84 3.96 -13.96
CA LYS A 102 0.57 4.68 -13.76
C LYS A 102 0.28 4.91 -12.28
N ASN A 103 0.49 3.90 -11.44
CA ASN A 103 0.31 4.01 -10.00
C ASN A 103 1.29 5.01 -9.37
N HIS A 104 2.57 5.00 -9.77
CA HIS A 104 3.54 5.99 -9.32
C HIS A 104 3.12 7.42 -9.67
N LEU A 105 2.71 7.66 -10.92
CA LEU A 105 2.21 8.98 -11.34
C LEU A 105 0.97 9.41 -10.56
N ALA A 106 0.10 8.46 -10.17
CA ALA A 106 -1.08 8.76 -9.35
C ALA A 106 -0.70 9.23 -7.93
N TYR A 107 0.32 8.62 -7.31
CA TYR A 107 0.87 9.08 -6.04
C TYR A 107 1.45 10.49 -6.15
N GLU A 108 2.25 10.79 -7.17
CA GLU A 108 2.81 12.14 -7.35
C GLU A 108 1.73 13.21 -7.53
N LYS A 109 0.65 12.89 -8.26
CA LYS A 109 -0.52 13.76 -8.39
C LYS A 109 -1.22 13.96 -7.05
N LEU A 110 -1.39 12.88 -6.27
CA LEU A 110 -1.99 12.94 -4.94
C LEU A 110 -1.15 13.84 -4.01
N TYR A 111 0.17 13.69 -4.00
CA TYR A 111 1.08 14.52 -3.21
C TYR A 111 0.97 16.00 -3.57
N SER A 112 0.98 16.32 -4.87
CA SER A 112 0.84 17.71 -5.34
C SER A 112 -0.51 18.32 -4.92
N LYS A 113 -1.61 17.57 -5.07
CA LYS A 113 -2.95 17.98 -4.63
C LYS A 113 -2.97 18.23 -3.13
N THR A 114 -2.50 17.29 -2.34
CA THR A 114 -2.51 17.35 -0.88
C THR A 114 -1.63 18.47 -0.34
N TYR A 115 -0.45 18.69 -0.93
CA TYR A 115 0.39 19.84 -0.58
C TYR A 115 -0.35 21.16 -0.78
N ASN A 116 -1.02 21.35 -1.91
CA ASN A 116 -1.76 22.57 -2.19
C ASN A 116 -2.95 22.79 -1.23
N GLN A 117 -3.63 21.71 -0.85
CA GLN A 117 -4.71 21.77 0.15
C GLN A 117 -4.18 22.06 1.56
N ALA A 118 -3.13 21.36 1.98
CA ALA A 118 -2.48 21.55 3.28
C ALA A 118 -1.89 22.95 3.41
N LYS A 119 -1.27 23.47 2.34
CA LYS A 119 -0.70 24.83 2.31
C LYS A 119 -1.74 25.90 2.61
N LYS A 120 -2.96 25.73 2.07
CA LYS A 120 -4.10 26.63 2.35
C LYS A 120 -4.62 26.48 3.78
N ALA A 121 -4.57 25.27 4.34
CA ALA A 121 -5.13 24.97 5.67
C ALA A 121 -4.18 25.34 6.83
N VAL A 122 -2.88 25.05 6.70
CA VAL A 122 -1.91 25.12 7.80
C VAL A 122 -0.60 25.83 7.45
N GLY A 123 -0.52 26.44 6.26
CA GLY A 123 0.65 27.15 5.78
C GLY A 123 1.69 26.25 5.10
N ALA A 124 2.60 26.87 4.36
CA ALA A 124 3.55 26.16 3.48
C ALA A 124 4.55 25.27 4.26
N ILE A 125 5.04 25.73 5.42
CA ILE A 125 5.99 24.96 6.24
C ILE A 125 5.36 23.64 6.69
N ASN A 126 4.16 23.69 7.27
CA ASN A 126 3.47 22.50 7.73
C ASN A 126 3.06 21.58 6.57
N ALA A 127 2.64 22.14 5.43
CA ALA A 127 2.36 21.36 4.23
C ALA A 127 3.59 20.62 3.72
N ALA A 128 4.76 21.27 3.72
CA ALA A 128 6.02 20.66 3.33
C ALA A 128 6.47 19.59 4.34
N LYS A 129 6.30 19.82 5.66
CA LYS A 129 6.54 18.80 6.69
C LYS A 129 5.73 17.53 6.43
N PHE A 130 4.43 17.69 6.18
CA PHE A 130 3.57 16.54 5.88
C PHE A 130 4.06 15.78 4.64
N LEU A 131 4.32 16.51 3.54
CA LEU A 131 4.79 15.91 2.30
C LEU A 131 6.11 15.15 2.49
N GLN A 132 7.06 15.74 3.20
CA GLN A 132 8.35 15.12 3.49
C GLN A 132 8.17 13.79 4.26
N LEU A 133 7.37 13.81 5.33
CA LEU A 133 7.08 12.59 6.10
C LEU A 133 6.39 11.55 5.23
N GLU A 134 5.40 11.96 4.44
CA GLU A 134 4.63 11.02 3.63
C GLU A 134 5.49 10.32 2.58
N VAL A 135 6.31 11.09 1.85
CA VAL A 135 7.26 10.55 0.87
C VAL A 135 8.25 9.60 1.55
N TYR A 136 8.73 9.95 2.75
CA TYR A 136 9.59 9.08 3.54
C TYR A 136 8.90 7.74 3.88
N LEU A 137 7.69 7.78 4.44
CA LEU A 137 6.95 6.58 4.81
C LEU A 137 6.62 5.70 3.59
N GLN A 138 6.23 6.31 2.47
CA GLN A 138 5.92 5.58 1.23
C GLN A 138 7.17 4.98 0.58
N THR A 139 8.32 5.64 0.70
CA THR A 139 9.61 5.10 0.28
C THR A 139 9.96 3.85 1.10
N ILE A 140 9.84 3.91 2.42
CA ILE A 140 10.09 2.76 3.30
C ILE A 140 9.15 1.61 2.97
N ILE A 141 7.85 1.87 2.83
CA ILE A 141 6.89 0.84 2.42
C ILE A 141 7.32 0.16 1.12
N ARG A 142 7.72 0.95 0.12
CA ARG A 142 8.14 0.42 -1.18
C ARG A 142 9.41 -0.42 -1.07
N ALA A 143 10.38 0.03 -0.29
CA ALA A 143 11.63 -0.71 -0.08
C ALA A 143 11.36 -2.09 0.53
N GLU A 144 10.64 -2.14 1.65
CA GLU A 144 10.30 -3.38 2.36
C GLU A 144 9.56 -4.38 1.47
N ILE A 145 8.65 -3.89 0.62
CA ILE A 145 7.92 -4.72 -0.34
C ILE A 145 8.88 -5.25 -1.41
N LEU A 146 9.69 -4.40 -2.03
CA LEU A 146 10.58 -4.78 -3.12
C LEU A 146 11.65 -5.77 -2.67
N GLU A 147 12.14 -5.66 -1.43
CA GLU A 147 13.08 -6.62 -0.84
C GLU A 147 12.49 -8.02 -0.64
N SER A 148 11.15 -8.13 -0.59
CA SER A 148 10.46 -9.42 -0.47
C SER A 148 10.14 -10.08 -1.82
N ILE A 149 10.51 -9.46 -2.94
CA ILE A 149 10.12 -9.88 -4.29
C ILE A 149 11.37 -10.12 -5.15
N PRO A 150 11.51 -11.29 -5.81
CA PRO A 150 12.62 -11.53 -6.72
C PRO A 150 12.57 -10.61 -7.94
N PHE A 151 13.74 -10.22 -8.46
CA PHE A 151 13.84 -9.48 -9.72
C PHE A 151 13.57 -10.39 -10.92
N ILE A 152 13.11 -9.82 -12.04
CA ILE A 152 12.84 -10.56 -13.28
C ILE A 152 14.10 -11.34 -13.70
N GLY A 153 13.97 -12.67 -13.79
CA GLY A 153 15.06 -13.55 -14.18
C GLY A 153 16.03 -13.96 -13.07
N GLU A 154 15.85 -13.48 -11.84
CA GLU A 154 16.71 -13.85 -10.69
C GLU A 154 16.61 -15.33 -10.31
N LEU A 155 15.45 -15.97 -10.45
CA LEU A 155 15.30 -17.40 -10.16
C LEU A 155 15.65 -18.31 -11.36
N ASP A 156 16.05 -17.73 -12.49
CA ASP A 156 16.46 -18.49 -13.67
C ASP A 156 17.85 -19.10 -13.45
N LYS A 157 17.86 -20.36 -13.00
CA LYS A 157 19.07 -21.14 -12.74
C LYS A 157 19.93 -21.38 -13.99
N SER A 158 19.43 -21.10 -15.21
CA SER A 158 20.22 -21.19 -16.43
C SER A 158 21.16 -20.00 -16.65
N LYS A 159 21.02 -18.94 -15.85
CA LYS A 159 21.83 -17.71 -15.91
C LYS A 159 22.89 -17.60 -14.81
N LEU A 160 23.13 -18.67 -14.05
CA LEU A 160 24.23 -18.81 -13.08
C LEU A 160 25.38 -19.63 -13.66
#